data_AF-A0A956M212-F1
#
_entry.id   AF-A0A956M212-F1
#
_cell.length_a   1.000
_cell.length_b   1.000
_cell.length_c   1.000
_cell.angle_alpha   90.00
_cell.angle_beta   90.00
_cell.angle_gamma   90.00
#
_symmetry.space_group_name_H-M   'P 1'
#
loop_
_entity.id
_entity.type
_entity.pdbx_description
1 polymer ?
#
loop_
_entity_poly.entity_id
_entity_poly.type
_entity_poly.pdbx_seq_one_letter_code
_entity_poly.pdbx_strand_id
1 'polypeptide(L)'
;DPNRAVVEYLRDHARPSDEILVTYEDVPLQFYLPNPIRGGVEAFRAEADPPPRFVVVRRSVPFLHWPVFQREIARYQWAPAPVHAPDVPFGNNPDPDARPGWSVPDPRELILAERIGSGSSP
;
A
#
# COMPACT_ATOMS: atom_id res chain seq x y z
N ASP A 1 -2.72 2.90 -15.28
CA ASP A 1 -3.40 2.06 -14.26
C ASP A 1 -2.48 2.01 -13.05
N PRO A 2 -2.95 2.44 -11.86
CA PRO A 2 -2.12 2.50 -10.66
C PRO A 2 -1.65 1.14 -10.14
N ASN A 3 -2.45 0.08 -10.31
CA ASN A 3 -2.03 -1.27 -9.92
C ASN A 3 -0.95 -1.78 -10.83
N ARG A 4 -1.12 -1.61 -12.14
CA ARG A 4 -0.13 -2.04 -13.11
C ARG A 4 1.22 -1.39 -12.82
N ALA A 5 1.25 -0.08 -12.57
CA ALA A 5 2.48 0.65 -12.25
C ALA A 5 3.17 0.12 -10.98
N VAL A 6 2.40 -0.13 -9.92
CA VAL A 6 2.92 -0.69 -8.65
C VAL A 6 3.40 -2.13 -8.83
N VAL A 7 2.64 -2.98 -9.53
CA VAL A 7 2.98 -4.38 -9.79
C VAL A 7 4.23 -4.49 -10.64
N GLU A 8 4.33 -3.74 -11.74
CA GLU A 8 5.50 -3.74 -12.62
C GLU A 8 6.75 -3.32 -11.83
N TYR A 9 6.66 -2.23 -11.06
CA TYR A 9 7.78 -1.81 -10.22
C TYR A 9 8.20 -2.89 -9.20
N LEU A 10 7.24 -3.45 -8.47
CA LEU A 10 7.54 -4.43 -7.42
C LEU A 10 8.10 -5.74 -7.98
N ARG A 11 7.69 -6.15 -9.20
CA ARG A 11 8.27 -7.35 -9.86
C ARG A 11 9.76 -7.20 -10.14
N ASP A 12 10.20 -6.00 -10.48
CA ASP A 12 11.59 -5.74 -10.84
C ASP A 12 12.48 -5.46 -9.62
N HIS A 13 11.89 -5.03 -8.50
CA HIS A 13 12.64 -4.53 -7.33
C HIS A 13 12.48 -5.37 -6.06
N ALA A 14 11.42 -6.15 -5.92
CA ALA A 14 11.20 -7.00 -4.74
C ALA A 14 11.71 -8.42 -4.97
N ARG A 15 12.38 -8.98 -3.96
CA ARG A 15 12.64 -10.42 -3.89
C ARG A 15 11.34 -11.15 -3.55
N PRO A 16 11.14 -12.40 -3.99
CA PRO A 16 9.89 -13.13 -3.70
C PRO A 16 9.56 -13.25 -2.21
N SER A 17 10.57 -13.26 -1.33
CA SER A 17 10.40 -13.33 0.13
C SER A 17 10.18 -11.97 0.79
N ASP A 18 10.30 -10.87 0.07
CA ASP A 18 10.13 -9.54 0.63
C ASP A 18 8.66 -9.30 0.98
N GLU A 19 8.42 -8.92 2.22
CA GLU A 19 7.11 -8.59 2.75
C GLU A 19 6.67 -7.19 2.33
N ILE A 20 5.40 -7.05 1.91
CA ILE A 20 4.87 -5.78 1.36
C ILE A 20 3.66 -5.34 2.19
N LEU A 21 3.78 -4.18 2.83
CA LEU A 21 2.72 -3.56 3.63
C LEU A 21 1.82 -2.68 2.74
N VAL A 22 0.51 -2.93 2.75
CA VAL A 22 -0.44 -2.24 1.86
C VAL A 22 -1.66 -1.74 2.61
N THR A 23 -2.14 -0.50 2.40
CA THR A 23 -3.39 0.01 3.04
C THR A 23 -4.66 -0.36 2.25
N TYR A 24 -4.64 -1.47 1.53
CA TYR A 24 -5.54 -1.73 0.40
C TYR A 24 -6.92 -2.24 0.84
N GLU A 25 -8.01 -1.59 0.45
CA GLU A 25 -9.37 -2.04 0.76
C GLU A 25 -9.98 -3.02 -0.28
N ASP A 26 -9.50 -3.06 -1.53
CA ASP A 26 -10.23 -3.78 -2.60
C ASP A 26 -9.39 -4.72 -3.47
N VAL A 27 -8.76 -5.73 -2.86
CA VAL A 27 -8.40 -7.03 -3.49
C VAL A 27 -7.47 -7.00 -4.75
N PRO A 28 -6.32 -7.71 -4.75
CA PRO A 28 -5.14 -7.52 -3.91
C PRO A 28 -3.83 -7.73 -4.73
N LEU A 29 -2.74 -7.05 -4.37
CA LEU A 29 -1.41 -7.29 -4.96
C LEU A 29 -0.98 -8.78 -4.89
N GLN A 30 -1.55 -9.56 -3.97
CA GLN A 30 -1.29 -11.00 -3.80
C GLN A 30 -1.68 -11.87 -5.02
N PHE A 31 -2.58 -11.41 -5.89
CA PHE A 31 -2.90 -12.15 -7.13
C PHE A 31 -1.90 -11.86 -8.26
N TYR A 32 -1.13 -10.78 -8.14
CA TYR A 32 -0.21 -10.30 -9.19
C TYR A 32 1.26 -10.47 -8.84
N LEU A 33 1.57 -10.64 -7.55
CA LEU A 33 2.90 -10.77 -6.99
C LEU A 33 3.01 -12.06 -6.19
N PRO A 34 4.15 -12.77 -6.25
CA PRO A 34 4.41 -13.94 -5.40
C PRO A 34 4.75 -13.54 -3.94
N ASN A 35 4.87 -12.25 -3.67
CA ASN A 35 5.30 -11.68 -2.38
C ASN A 35 4.27 -11.90 -1.27
N PRO A 36 4.73 -12.13 -0.02
CA PRO A 36 3.87 -11.99 1.16
C PRO A 36 3.28 -10.58 1.26
N ILE A 37 1.96 -10.49 1.21
CA ILE A 37 1.21 -9.24 1.37
C ILE A 37 0.63 -9.17 2.79
N ARG A 38 0.80 -8.02 3.44
CA ARG A 38 0.25 -7.72 4.77
C ARG A 38 -0.51 -6.38 4.74
N GLY A 39 -1.36 -6.16 5.72
CA GLY A 39 -2.17 -4.96 5.86
C GLY A 39 -3.59 -5.17 5.36
N GLY A 40 -4.04 -4.31 4.46
CA GLY A 40 -5.42 -4.22 4.01
C GLY A 40 -6.39 -3.73 5.09
N VAL A 41 -7.70 -3.77 4.81
CA VAL A 41 -8.77 -3.33 5.73
C VAL A 41 -8.52 -3.84 7.15
N GLU A 42 -8.18 -5.11 7.33
CA GLU A 42 -8.04 -5.76 8.64
C GLU A 42 -6.67 -5.52 9.33
N ALA A 43 -5.78 -4.72 8.74
CA ALA A 43 -4.39 -4.57 9.18
C ALA A 43 -3.66 -5.92 9.39
N PHE A 44 -3.97 -6.91 8.55
CA PHE A 44 -3.51 -8.28 8.68
C PHE A 44 -1.98 -8.36 8.73
N ARG A 45 -1.42 -8.90 9.82
CA ARG A 45 0.05 -9.05 10.01
C ARG A 45 0.84 -7.74 9.83
N ALA A 46 0.21 -6.57 9.96
CA ALA A 46 0.86 -5.29 9.68
C ALA A 46 2.18 -5.12 10.46
N GLU A 47 2.17 -5.45 11.76
CA GLU A 47 3.32 -5.31 12.68
C GLU A 47 4.15 -6.60 12.86
N ALA A 48 3.97 -7.62 12.01
CA ALA A 48 4.61 -8.93 12.16
C ALA A 48 6.04 -8.99 11.59
N ASP A 49 6.85 -9.93 12.09
CA ASP A 49 8.15 -10.27 11.49
C ASP A 49 8.01 -11.24 10.29
N PRO A 50 8.96 -11.20 9.33
CA PRO A 50 10.06 -10.22 9.21
C PRO A 50 9.51 -8.84 8.78
N PRO A 51 10.25 -7.73 8.96
CA PRO A 51 9.71 -6.40 8.67
C PRO A 51 9.44 -6.16 7.17
N PRO A 52 8.52 -5.26 6.80
CA PRO A 52 8.15 -5.02 5.40
C PRO A 52 9.26 -4.31 4.64
N ARG A 53 9.60 -4.81 3.44
CA ARG A 53 10.59 -4.19 2.55
C ARG A 53 9.99 -3.03 1.77
N PHE A 54 8.72 -3.13 1.40
CA PHE A 54 8.00 -2.09 0.67
C PHE A 54 6.72 -1.71 1.40
N VAL A 55 6.32 -0.45 1.25
CA VAL A 55 5.01 0.04 1.69
C VAL A 55 4.27 0.69 0.52
N VAL A 56 2.99 0.35 0.38
CA VAL A 56 2.07 0.94 -0.60
C VAL A 56 0.91 1.58 0.16
N VAL A 57 0.79 2.91 0.06
CA VAL A 57 -0.26 3.67 0.74
C VAL A 57 -1.21 4.30 -0.27
N ARG A 58 -2.47 3.93 -0.14
CA ARG A 58 -3.63 4.55 -0.77
C ARG A 58 -4.18 5.61 0.18
N ARG A 59 -4.12 6.87 -0.23
CA ARG A 59 -4.63 8.07 0.44
C ARG A 59 -6.08 8.38 0.04
N SER A 60 -6.55 7.85 -1.10
CA SER A 60 -7.88 8.12 -1.65
C SER A 60 -8.98 7.25 -1.05
N VAL A 61 -8.67 6.37 -0.10
CA VAL A 61 -9.65 5.46 0.50
C VAL A 61 -9.63 5.68 2.01
N PRO A 62 -10.78 5.86 2.68
CA PRO A 62 -10.84 5.86 4.14
C PRO A 62 -10.23 4.55 4.65
N PHE A 63 -9.25 4.66 5.54
CA PHE A 63 -8.57 3.48 6.07
C PHE A 63 -8.69 3.50 7.60
N LEU A 64 -9.36 2.51 8.18
CA LEU A 64 -9.75 2.56 9.60
C LEU A 64 -8.56 2.31 10.54
N HIS A 65 -7.55 1.55 10.09
CA HIS A 65 -6.46 1.07 10.94
C HIS A 65 -5.17 1.89 10.80
N TRP A 66 -5.28 3.19 10.46
CA TRP A 66 -4.13 4.09 10.39
C TRP A 66 -3.18 4.02 11.59
N PRO A 67 -3.64 3.93 12.85
CA PRO A 67 -2.72 3.86 13.99
C PRO A 67 -1.75 2.68 13.94
N VAL A 68 -2.18 1.52 13.43
CA VAL A 68 -1.33 0.33 13.28
C VAL A 68 -0.27 0.57 12.21
N PHE A 69 -0.69 1.10 11.06
CA PHE A 69 0.22 1.38 9.94
C PHE A 69 1.21 2.48 10.27
N GLN A 70 0.78 3.54 10.94
CA GLN A 70 1.65 4.63 11.34
C GLN A 70 2.74 4.16 12.30
N ARG A 71 2.39 3.31 13.28
CA ARG A 71 3.40 2.69 14.15
C ARG A 71 4.38 1.85 13.35
N GLU A 72 3.88 0.96 12.49
CA GLU A 72 4.76 0.09 11.71
C GLU A 72 5.67 0.88 10.75
N ILE A 73 5.12 1.86 10.03
CA ILE A 73 5.89 2.72 9.12
C ILE A 73 6.94 3.52 9.89
N ALA A 74 6.60 4.03 11.08
CA ALA A 74 7.52 4.83 11.91
C ALA A 74 8.72 4.04 12.44
N ARG A 75 8.66 2.70 12.47
CA ARG A 75 9.79 1.85 12.86
C ARG A 75 10.94 1.86 11.84
N TYR A 76 10.74 2.44 10.65
CA TYR A 76 11.67 2.32 9.54
C TYR A 76 11.92 3.64 8.81
N GLN A 77 13.04 3.69 8.08
CA GLN A 77 13.34 4.75 7.13
C GLN A 77 12.98 4.28 5.72
N TRP A 78 12.38 5.20 4.95
CA TRP A 78 11.81 4.90 3.64
C TRP A 78 12.35 5.84 2.56
N ALA A 79 12.73 5.28 1.42
CA ALA A 79 12.99 6.04 0.20
C ALA A 79 11.76 5.94 -0.72
N PRO A 80 11.24 7.06 -1.24
CA PRO A 80 10.19 7.02 -2.26
C PRO A 80 10.66 6.25 -3.48
N ALA A 81 9.83 5.32 -3.96
CA ALA A 81 10.04 4.70 -5.26
C ALA A 81 9.65 5.69 -6.38
N PRO A 82 10.33 5.66 -7.55
CA PRO A 82 10.02 6.52 -8.69
C PRO A 82 8.76 6.02 -9.45
N VAL A 83 7.65 5.83 -8.74
CA VAL A 83 6.36 5.39 -9.31
C VAL A 83 5.36 6.53 -9.23
N HIS A 84 5.01 7.08 -10.39
CA HIS A 84 3.99 8.10 -10.53
C HIS A 84 2.68 7.47 -10.98
N ALA A 85 1.76 7.30 -10.03
CA ALA A 85 0.48 6.66 -10.30
C ALA A 85 -0.65 7.35 -9.52
N PRO A 86 -1.80 7.60 -10.18
CA PRO A 86 -2.91 8.30 -9.53
C PRO A 86 -3.54 7.41 -8.47
N ASP A 87 -3.86 8.00 -7.32
CA ASP A 87 -4.58 7.35 -6.23
C ASP A 87 -6.08 7.48 -6.47
N VAL A 88 -6.62 6.58 -7.28
CA VAL A 88 -8.03 6.58 -7.68
C VAL A 88 -8.72 5.30 -7.20
N PRO A 89 -9.95 5.39 -6.65
CA PRO A 89 -10.75 4.21 -6.31
C PRO A 89 -10.88 3.25 -7.49
N PHE A 90 -10.97 1.94 -7.23
CA PHE A 90 -11.16 0.96 -8.29
C PHE A 90 -12.52 1.11 -8.96
N GLY A 91 -12.57 0.88 -10.28
CA GLY A 91 -13.82 0.84 -11.04
C GLY A 91 -14.70 -0.37 -10.75
N ASN A 92 -14.32 -1.25 -9.82
CA ASN A 92 -15.09 -2.43 -9.42
C ASN A 92 -15.37 -2.43 -7.92
N ASN A 93 -15.74 -1.27 -7.36
CA ASN A 93 -16.30 -1.22 -6.02
C ASN A 93 -17.70 -1.86 -6.08
N PRO A 94 -17.93 -3.06 -5.51
CA PRO A 94 -19.25 -3.67 -5.48
C PRO A 94 -20.13 -3.03 -4.39
N ASP A 95 -19.63 -2.01 -3.68
CA ASP A 95 -20.35 -1.30 -2.64
C ASP A 95 -21.61 -0.61 -3.21
N PRO A 96 -22.82 -1.09 -2.86
CA PRO A 96 -24.07 -0.43 -3.25
C PRO A 96 -24.22 0.98 -2.65
N ASP A 97 -23.43 1.34 -1.63
CA ASP A 97 -23.36 2.69 -1.05
C ASP A 97 -22.33 3.60 -1.73
N ALA A 98 -21.62 3.11 -2.76
CA ALA A 98 -20.78 3.95 -3.63
C ALA A 98 -21.65 4.94 -4.39
N ARG A 99 -21.87 6.12 -3.80
CA ARG A 99 -22.69 7.17 -4.39
C ARG A 99 -22.13 7.55 -5.78
N PRO A 100 -22.96 7.59 -6.83
CA PRO A 100 -22.56 8.14 -8.12
C PRO A 100 -22.20 9.62 -7.91
N GLY A 101 -20.90 9.93 -7.93
CA GLY A 101 -20.40 11.29 -7.65
C GLY A 101 -19.22 11.41 -6.69
N TRP A 102 -18.57 10.30 -6.28
CA TRP A 102 -17.30 10.38 -5.55
C TRP A 102 -16.15 10.81 -6.48
N SER A 103 -16.17 12.07 -6.89
CA SER A 103 -15.04 12.74 -7.52
C SER A 103 -14.00 13.02 -6.43
N VAL A 104 -12.86 12.31 -6.47
CA VAL A 104 -11.71 12.65 -5.63
C VAL A 104 -11.22 14.03 -6.10
N PRO A 105 -11.35 15.08 -5.28
CA PRO A 105 -10.86 16.40 -5.66
C PRO A 105 -9.34 16.32 -5.60
N ASP A 106 -8.71 16.30 -6.78
CA ASP A 106 -7.26 16.09 -7.00
C ASP A 106 -6.81 14.63 -6.73
N PRO A 107 -6.60 13.79 -7.77
CA PRO A 107 -6.05 12.44 -7.59
C PRO A 107 -4.60 12.57 -7.17
N ARG A 108 -4.42 12.71 -5.85
CA ARG A 108 -3.15 12.57 -5.16
C ARG A 108 -2.41 11.34 -5.71
N GLU A 109 -1.08 11.36 -5.77
CA GLU A 109 -0.34 10.15 -6.15
C GLU A 109 -0.45 9.07 -5.06
N LEU A 110 -0.48 7.79 -5.42
CA LEU A 110 -0.26 6.73 -4.45
C LEU A 110 1.18 6.80 -3.94
N ILE A 111 1.42 6.37 -2.71
CA ILE A 111 2.78 6.31 -2.17
C ILE A 111 3.27 4.88 -2.30
N LEU A 112 4.40 4.71 -2.99
CA LEU A 112 5.21 3.51 -2.91
C LEU A 112 6.57 3.90 -2.35
N ALA A 113 7.04 3.19 -1.33
CA ALA A 113 8.35 3.43 -0.75
C ALA A 113 9.06 2.14 -0.36
N GLU A 114 10.39 2.16 -0.47
CA GLU A 114 11.28 1.06 -0.12
C GLU A 114 11.97 1.34 1.21
N ARG A 115 12.07 0.32 2.06
CA ARG A 115 12.78 0.41 3.33
C ARG A 115 14.28 0.51 3.09
N ILE A 116 14.89 1.61 3.53
CA ILE A 116 16.34 1.84 3.44
C ILE A 116 17.08 1.65 4.77
N GLY A 117 16.36 1.56 5.88
CA GLY A 117 16.95 1.36 7.20
C GLY A 117 15.90 1.21 8.30
N SER A 118 16.36 1.00 9.52
CA SER A 118 15.53 1.12 10.72
C SER A 118 15.33 2.61 11.06
N GLY A 119 14.16 2.94 11.57
CA GLY A 119 13.87 4.24 12.15
C GLY A 119 14.57 4.37 13.50
N SER A 120 14.93 5.60 13.87
CA SER A 120 15.30 5.87 15.25
C SER A 120 14.07 5.62 16.11
N SER A 121 14.10 4.64 17.02
CA SER A 121 13.06 4.52 18.04
C SER A 121 12.91 5.88 18.74
N PRO A 122 11.68 6.34 19.02
CA PRO A 122 11.47 7.41 19.98
C PRO A 122 12.00 7.02 21.37
#